data_AF-A0A3S3GQN4-F1
#
_entry.id   AF-A0A3S3GQN4-F1
#
_cell.length_a   1.000
_cell.length_b   1.000
_cell.length_c   1.000
_cell.angle_alpha   90.00
_cell.angle_beta   90.00
_cell.angle_gamma   90.00
#
_symmetry.space_group_name_H-M   'P 1'
#
loop_
_entity.id
_entity.type
_entity.pdbx_description
1 polymer ?
#
loop_
_entity_poly.entity_id
_entity_poly.type
_entity_poly.pdbx_seq_one_letter_code
_entity_poly.pdbx_strand_id
1 'polypeptide(L)'
;MRLQQILIPAALCSLVAASAYSEETDRYRLEKSANGYVRMDTQTGAMSICEERSGQLVCKMAADERAAFQDEIDRLQGSVKALDERVAKLENSLSARLESQLPSEEDFNKTMSYMERFFRSFMDIVKDMDKENGDGGVKPSPQKT
;
A
#
# COMPACT_ATOMS: atom_id res chain seq x y z
N MET A 1 -1.05 16.54 -62.65
CA MET A 1 -1.71 15.36 -63.25
C MET A 1 -0.62 14.30 -63.40
N ARG A 2 -0.60 13.11 -62.81
CA ARG A 2 -1.65 12.28 -62.19
C ARG A 2 -1.11 11.61 -60.93
N LEU A 3 -2.02 11.47 -59.98
CA LEU A 3 -1.91 10.80 -58.69
C LEU A 3 -2.49 9.39 -58.87
N GLN A 4 -1.65 8.35 -58.91
CA GLN A 4 -2.01 6.92 -58.86
C GLN A 4 -0.68 6.16 -58.91
N GLN A 5 -0.24 5.36 -57.93
CA GLN A 5 -0.99 4.40 -57.15
C GLN A 5 -0.39 4.24 -55.74
N ILE A 6 -1.25 4.43 -54.73
CA ILE A 6 -1.06 3.93 -53.36
C ILE A 6 -1.71 2.56 -53.33
N LEU A 7 -0.95 1.48 -53.10
CA LEU A 7 -1.41 0.22 -52.48
C LEU A 7 -0.31 -0.85 -52.54
N ILE A 8 0.56 -0.91 -51.51
CA ILE A 8 0.93 -2.17 -50.83
C ILE A 8 1.24 -1.80 -49.36
N PRO A 9 0.33 -2.04 -48.41
CA PRO A 9 0.62 -1.98 -46.98
C PRO A 9 1.22 -3.31 -46.52
N ALA A 10 1.84 -3.30 -45.33
CA ALA A 10 2.34 -4.44 -44.57
C ALA A 10 3.70 -5.01 -44.99
N ALA A 11 4.77 -4.46 -44.41
CA ALA A 11 5.84 -5.24 -43.76
C ALA A 11 6.95 -4.30 -43.26
N LEU A 12 6.66 -3.43 -42.30
CA LEU A 12 7.71 -2.72 -41.55
C LEU A 12 7.41 -2.74 -40.04
N CYS A 13 7.01 -3.91 -39.54
CA CYS A 13 7.04 -4.25 -38.12
C CYS A 13 7.96 -5.45 -37.99
N SER A 14 9.26 -5.23 -37.78
CA SER A 14 10.19 -6.16 -37.12
C SER A 14 11.60 -5.57 -37.18
N LEU A 15 11.95 -4.73 -36.20
CA LEU A 15 13.34 -4.55 -35.75
C LEU A 15 13.35 -3.77 -34.42
N VAL A 16 12.53 -4.22 -33.47
CA VAL A 16 12.94 -4.24 -32.06
C VAL A 16 13.34 -5.69 -31.82
N ALA A 17 14.53 -6.06 -32.31
CA ALA A 17 15.24 -7.18 -31.74
C ALA A 17 15.68 -6.69 -30.36
N ALA A 18 14.87 -6.99 -29.35
CA ALA A 18 15.31 -6.96 -27.97
C ALA A 18 16.62 -7.75 -27.91
N SER A 19 17.73 -7.08 -27.61
CA SER A 19 18.96 -7.71 -27.17
C SER A 19 18.70 -8.34 -25.80
N ALA A 20 17.97 -9.45 -25.81
CA ALA A 20 17.80 -10.31 -24.67
C ALA A 20 19.07 -11.16 -24.54
N TYR A 21 19.89 -10.78 -23.57
CA TYR A 21 20.82 -11.64 -22.83
C TYR A 21 21.77 -12.52 -23.64
N SER A 22 22.99 -12.04 -23.88
CA SER A 22 24.16 -12.91 -24.09
C SER A 22 25.33 -12.58 -23.14
N GLU A 23 25.02 -12.16 -21.91
CA GLU A 23 26.00 -12.00 -20.82
C GLU A 23 25.80 -13.07 -19.71
N GLU A 24 25.02 -14.13 -20.01
CA GLU A 24 24.76 -15.25 -19.08
C GLU A 24 25.48 -16.55 -19.50
N THR A 25 26.37 -16.49 -20.50
CA THR A 25 27.13 -17.67 -20.93
C THR A 25 28.36 -17.97 -20.04
N ASP A 26 28.81 -17.00 -19.22
CA ASP A 26 30.01 -17.15 -18.38
C ASP A 26 29.73 -17.14 -16.86
N ARG A 27 28.48 -16.86 -16.47
CA ARG A 27 28.08 -16.85 -15.05
C ARG A 27 27.98 -18.27 -14.47
N TYR A 28 27.50 -19.22 -15.26
CA TYR A 28 27.30 -20.59 -14.79
C TYR A 28 28.24 -21.54 -15.51
N ARG A 29 29.11 -22.20 -14.76
CA ARG A 29 30.04 -23.20 -15.28
C ARG A 29 29.58 -24.59 -14.89
N LEU A 30 29.45 -25.49 -15.88
CA LEU A 30 29.15 -26.91 -15.66
C LEU A 30 30.44 -27.73 -15.70
N GLU A 31 30.67 -28.51 -14.66
CA GLU A 31 31.79 -29.46 -14.58
C GLU A 31 31.26 -30.87 -14.31
N LYS A 32 31.89 -31.87 -14.94
CA LYS A 32 31.54 -33.28 -14.72
C LYS A 32 32.23 -33.78 -13.46
N SER A 33 31.47 -34.38 -12.54
CA SER A 33 31.97 -34.96 -11.29
C SER A 33 31.76 -36.48 -11.26
N ALA A 34 32.31 -37.15 -10.25
CA ALA A 34 32.20 -38.60 -10.08
C ALA A 34 30.75 -39.09 -9.97
N ASN A 35 29.85 -38.26 -9.42
CA ASN A 35 28.46 -38.62 -9.12
C ASN A 35 27.42 -37.90 -10.00
N GLY A 36 27.83 -37.22 -11.08
CA GLY A 36 26.92 -36.45 -11.95
C GLY A 36 27.53 -35.17 -12.48
N TYR A 37 26.74 -34.09 -12.51
CA TYR A 37 27.19 -32.77 -12.95
C TYR A 37 27.16 -31.78 -11.79
N VAL A 38 28.09 -30.84 -11.77
CA VAL A 38 28.10 -29.73 -10.82
C VAL A 38 28.02 -28.43 -11.59
N ARG A 39 27.02 -27.60 -11.25
CA ARG A 39 26.90 -26.23 -11.76
C ARG A 39 27.44 -25.28 -10.71
N MET A 40 28.42 -24.46 -11.08
CA MET A 40 28.98 -23.41 -10.24
C MET A 40 28.55 -22.04 -10.76
N ASP A 41 28.02 -21.17 -9.89
CA ASP A 41 27.88 -19.74 -10.16
C ASP A 41 29.25 -19.07 -9.94
N THR A 42 29.86 -18.52 -11.00
CA THR A 42 31.19 -17.90 -10.96
C THR A 42 31.19 -16.56 -10.22
N GLN A 43 30.02 -15.95 -9.97
CA GLN A 43 29.92 -14.70 -9.21
C GLN A 43 29.80 -14.94 -7.70
N THR A 44 29.04 -15.95 -7.30
CA THR A 44 28.77 -16.22 -5.87
C THR A 44 29.58 -17.38 -5.31
N GLY A 45 30.17 -18.23 -6.16
CA GLY A 45 30.84 -19.47 -5.77
C GLY A 45 29.88 -20.59 -5.37
N ALA A 46 28.56 -20.39 -5.52
CA ALA A 46 27.56 -21.39 -5.17
C ALA A 46 27.65 -22.61 -6.11
N MET A 47 27.67 -23.82 -5.55
CA MET A 47 27.74 -25.08 -6.29
C MET A 47 26.45 -25.88 -6.13
N SER A 48 25.75 -26.15 -7.23
CA SER A 48 24.57 -27.02 -7.30
C SER A 48 24.92 -28.36 -7.92
N ILE A 49 24.42 -29.46 -7.36
CA ILE A 49 24.53 -30.79 -7.99
C ILE A 49 23.36 -30.98 -8.95
N CYS A 50 23.65 -31.38 -10.18
CA CYS A 50 22.69 -31.60 -11.25
C CYS A 50 22.65 -33.07 -11.66
N GLU A 51 21.44 -33.57 -11.84
CA GLU A 51 21.14 -34.93 -12.30
C GLU A 51 20.48 -34.85 -13.68
N GLU A 52 20.77 -35.82 -14.55
CA GLU A 52 20.10 -35.90 -15.85
C GLU A 52 18.74 -36.60 -15.68
N ARG A 53 17.67 -35.91 -16.07
CA ARG A 53 16.30 -36.42 -16.05
C ARG A 53 15.62 -36.12 -17.38
N SER A 54 15.18 -37.16 -18.07
CA SER A 54 14.50 -37.05 -19.37
C SER A 54 15.29 -36.26 -20.43
N GLY A 55 16.61 -36.44 -20.47
CA GLY A 55 17.49 -35.76 -21.43
C GLY A 55 17.77 -34.28 -21.12
N GLN A 56 17.41 -33.80 -19.93
CA GLN A 56 17.74 -32.46 -19.44
C GLN A 56 18.47 -32.55 -18.09
N LEU A 57 19.39 -31.61 -17.86
CA LEU A 57 20.09 -31.48 -16.58
C LEU A 57 19.24 -30.67 -15.60
N VAL A 58 18.85 -31.30 -14.50
CA VAL A 58 18.06 -30.68 -13.43
C VAL A 58 18.95 -30.49 -12.22
N CYS A 59 19.23 -29.23 -11.89
CA CYS A 59 20.07 -28.85 -10.74
C CYS A 59 19.23 -28.71 -9.47
N LYS A 60 19.60 -29.43 -8.40
CA LYS A 60 19.04 -29.23 -7.07
C LYS A 60 19.84 -28.10 -6.39
N MET A 61 19.14 -27.18 -5.72
CA MET A 61 19.78 -26.18 -4.85
C MET A 61 20.67 -26.89 -3.82
N ALA A 62 21.84 -26.31 -3.52
CA ALA A 62 22.77 -26.89 -2.57
C ALA A 62 22.09 -27.09 -1.21
N ALA A 63 22.41 -28.18 -0.51
CA ALA A 63 21.83 -28.43 0.81
C ALA A 63 22.12 -27.28 1.79
N ASP A 64 23.28 -26.66 1.66
CA ASP A 64 23.74 -25.55 2.52
C ASP A 64 22.95 -24.25 2.27
N GLU A 65 22.51 -24.00 1.03
CA GLU A 65 21.66 -22.85 0.71
C GLU A 65 20.29 -22.99 1.39
N ARG A 66 19.75 -24.20 1.48
CA ARG A 66 18.47 -24.43 2.17
C ARG A 66 18.56 -24.10 3.66
N ALA A 67 19.67 -24.45 4.30
CA ALA A 67 19.89 -24.12 5.71
C ALA A 67 20.02 -22.61 5.91
N ALA A 68 20.83 -21.93 5.10
CA ALA A 68 20.99 -20.48 5.16
C ALA A 68 19.66 -19.72 4.92
N PHE A 69 18.84 -20.18 3.97
CA PHE A 69 17.51 -19.61 3.76
C PHE A 69 16.57 -19.88 4.93
N GLN A 70 16.64 -21.06 5.55
CA GLN A 70 15.83 -21.37 6.72
C GLN A 70 16.20 -20.49 7.91
N ASP A 71 17.49 -20.28 8.16
CA ASP A 71 17.99 -19.39 9.22
C ASP A 71 17.50 -17.94 9.01
N GLU A 72 17.55 -17.45 7.76
CA GLU A 72 17.07 -16.11 7.43
C GLU A 72 15.54 -15.99 7.57
N ILE A 73 14.79 -17.03 7.20
CA ILE A 73 13.33 -17.09 7.44
C ILE A 73 13.04 -17.01 8.93
N ASP A 74 13.73 -17.79 9.76
CA ASP A 74 13.53 -17.81 11.21
C ASP A 74 13.87 -16.45 11.84
N ARG A 75 14.96 -15.80 11.38
CA ARG A 75 15.35 -14.44 11.79
C ARG A 75 14.30 -13.40 11.42
N LEU A 76 13.78 -13.45 10.20
CA LEU A 76 12.76 -12.52 9.71
C LEU A 76 11.44 -12.72 10.46
N GLN A 77 11.00 -13.96 10.66
CA GLN A 77 9.81 -14.28 11.46
C GLN A 77 9.95 -13.78 12.90
N GLY A 78 11.12 -13.94 13.51
CA GLY A 78 11.41 -13.39 14.84
C GLY A 78 11.31 -11.86 14.87
N SER A 79 11.83 -11.19 13.84
CA SER A 79 11.77 -9.73 13.71
C SER A 79 10.35 -9.20 13.54
N VAL A 80 9.53 -9.87 12.73
CA VAL A 80 8.10 -9.53 12.54
C VAL A 80 7.35 -9.68 13.86
N LYS A 81 7.48 -10.81 14.55
CA LYS A 81 6.85 -11.02 15.86
C LYS A 81 7.24 -9.94 16.87
N ALA A 82 8.52 -9.60 16.94
CA ALA A 82 9.00 -8.55 17.83
C ALA A 82 8.45 -7.16 17.47
N LEU A 83 8.24 -6.88 16.18
CA LEU A 83 7.60 -5.65 15.72
C LEU A 83 6.12 -5.62 16.07
N ASP A 84 5.39 -6.69 15.80
CA ASP A 84 3.97 -6.83 16.13
C ASP A 84 3.72 -6.64 17.63
N GLU A 85 4.56 -7.25 18.48
CA GLU A 85 4.49 -7.04 19.94
C GLU A 85 4.71 -5.59 20.36
N ARG A 86 5.62 -4.87 19.69
CA ARG A 86 5.87 -3.45 19.97
C ARG A 86 4.70 -2.59 19.52
N VAL A 87 4.16 -2.86 18.33
CA VAL A 87 2.97 -2.16 17.81
C VAL A 87 1.79 -2.38 18.76
N ALA A 88 1.51 -3.63 19.14
CA ALA A 88 0.43 -3.93 20.08
C ALA A 88 0.61 -3.20 21.42
N LYS A 89 1.83 -3.12 21.96
CA LYS A 89 2.11 -2.35 23.19
C LYS A 89 1.87 -0.85 22.99
N LEU A 90 2.32 -0.30 21.87
CA LEU A 90 2.13 1.12 21.55
C LEU A 90 0.66 1.46 21.36
N GLU A 91 -0.09 0.66 20.62
CA GLU A 91 -1.54 0.83 20.42
C GLU A 91 -2.30 0.77 21.74
N ASN A 92 -2.01 -0.22 22.60
CA ASN A 92 -2.62 -0.29 23.92
C ASN A 92 -2.28 0.94 24.79
N SER A 93 -1.03 1.41 24.73
CA SER A 93 -0.62 2.60 25.47
C SER A 93 -1.28 3.88 24.94
N LEU A 94 -1.49 3.97 23.62
CA LEU A 94 -2.18 5.08 22.98
C LEU A 94 -3.65 5.08 23.39
N SER A 95 -4.32 3.93 23.32
CA SER A 95 -5.72 3.77 23.75
C SER A 95 -5.89 4.13 25.21
N ALA A 96 -5.04 3.61 26.10
CA ALA A 96 -5.07 3.95 27.53
C ALA A 96 -4.83 5.45 27.78
N ARG A 97 -3.93 6.08 27.02
CA ARG A 97 -3.71 7.53 27.10
C ARG A 97 -4.91 8.32 26.60
N LEU A 98 -5.55 7.87 25.52
CA LEU A 98 -6.73 8.52 24.96
C LEU A 98 -7.91 8.43 25.95
N GLU A 99 -8.15 7.26 26.53
CA GLU A 99 -9.15 7.06 27.59
C GLU A 99 -8.88 7.96 28.81
N SER A 100 -7.62 8.14 29.21
CA SER A 100 -7.26 9.04 30.31
C SER A 100 -7.45 10.53 29.99
N GLN A 101 -7.51 10.91 28.70
CA GLN A 101 -7.73 12.28 28.26
C GLN A 101 -9.18 12.60 27.93
N LEU A 102 -10.07 11.60 27.89
CA LEU A 102 -11.50 11.84 27.72
C LEU A 102 -12.07 12.50 28.99
N PRO A 103 -12.84 13.60 28.88
CA PRO A 103 -13.53 14.19 30.02
C PRO A 103 -14.45 13.18 30.69
N SER A 104 -14.65 13.31 32.01
CA SER A 104 -15.62 12.48 32.72
C SER A 104 -17.04 12.67 32.15
N GLU A 105 -17.91 11.67 32.27
CA GLU A 105 -19.31 11.79 31.83
C GLU A 105 -20.02 12.97 32.51
N GLU A 106 -19.65 13.30 33.75
CA GLU A 106 -20.18 14.44 34.47
C GLU A 106 -19.77 15.76 33.81
N ASP A 107 -18.49 15.93 33.46
CA ASP A 107 -17.99 17.12 32.77
C ASP A 107 -18.61 17.28 31.38
N PHE A 108 -18.82 16.17 30.67
CA PHE A 108 -19.47 16.16 29.37
C PHE A 108 -20.94 16.60 29.49
N ASN A 109 -21.70 16.02 30.41
CA ASN A 109 -23.11 16.37 30.66
C ASN A 109 -23.26 17.82 31.10
N LYS A 110 -22.36 18.29 31.96
CA LYS A 110 -22.32 19.68 32.41
C LYS A 110 -22.04 20.64 31.25
N THR A 111 -21.08 20.31 30.38
CA THR A 111 -20.78 21.08 29.17
C THR A 111 -21.96 21.10 28.20
N MET A 112 -22.64 19.97 28.00
CA MET A 112 -23.84 19.88 27.17
C MET A 112 -24.98 20.74 27.72
N SER A 113 -25.18 20.75 29.05
CA SER A 113 -26.16 21.61 29.70
C SER A 113 -25.85 23.10 29.51
N TYR A 114 -24.58 23.50 29.60
CA TYR A 114 -24.17 24.88 29.30
C TYR A 114 -24.40 25.23 27.83
N MET A 115 -24.09 24.32 26.91
CA MET A 115 -24.32 24.52 25.48
C MET A 115 -25.83 24.67 25.17
N GLU A 116 -26.69 23.85 25.78
CA GLU A 116 -28.15 23.96 25.62
C GLU A 116 -28.68 25.31 26.13
N ARG A 117 -28.23 25.75 27.31
CA ARG A 117 -28.62 27.06 27.88
C ARG A 117 -28.16 28.21 26.99
N PHE A 118 -26.94 28.11 26.47
CA PHE A 118 -26.41 29.10 25.52
C PHE A 118 -27.27 29.16 24.25
N PHE A 119 -27.60 28.02 23.64
CA PHE A 119 -28.45 27.98 22.44
C PHE A 119 -29.85 28.54 22.69
N ARG A 120 -30.48 28.20 23.83
CA ARG A 120 -31.78 28.77 24.21
C ARG A 120 -31.71 30.29 24.35
N SER A 121 -30.73 30.77 25.11
CA SER A 121 -30.53 32.21 25.33
C SER A 121 -30.22 32.95 24.02
N PHE A 122 -29.44 32.34 23.12
CA PHE A 122 -29.14 32.90 21.82
C PHE A 122 -30.40 33.01 20.94
N MET A 123 -31.22 31.95 20.89
CA MET A 123 -32.47 31.95 20.12
C MET A 123 -33.49 32.96 20.65
N ASP A 124 -33.53 33.20 21.97
CA ASP A 124 -34.41 34.20 22.56
C ASP A 124 -34.01 35.63 22.15
N ILE A 125 -32.70 35.93 22.12
CA ILE A 125 -32.18 37.23 21.65
C ILE A 125 -32.53 37.46 20.17
N VAL A 126 -32.35 36.45 19.31
CA VAL A 126 -32.70 36.55 17.89
C VAL A 126 -34.20 36.79 17.70
N LYS A 127 -35.05 36.10 18.47
CA LYS A 127 -36.50 36.30 18.42
C LYS A 127 -36.92 37.70 18.86
N ASP A 128 -36.32 38.24 19.91
CA ASP A 128 -36.64 39.60 20.37
C ASP A 128 -36.25 40.65 19.30
N MET A 129 -35.11 40.46 18.61
CA MET A 129 -34.73 41.32 17.48
C MET A 129 -35.72 41.23 16.30
N ASP A 130 -36.20 40.04 15.95
CA ASP A 130 -37.22 39.88 14.89
C ASP A 130 -38.56 40.50 15.31
N LYS A 131 -38.89 40.47 16.60
CA LYS A 131 -40.14 40.97 17.16
C LYS A 131 -40.17 42.50 17.22
N GLU A 132 -39.06 43.15 17.57
CA GLU A 132 -38.90 44.60 17.47
C GLU A 132 -38.97 45.10 16.01
N ASN A 133 -38.44 44.32 15.07
CA ASN A 133 -38.58 44.59 13.64
C ASN A 133 -39.98 44.24 13.08
N GLY A 134 -40.83 43.57 13.87
CA GLY A 134 -42.13 43.02 13.47
C GLY A 134 -43.36 43.84 13.90
N ASP A 135 -43.23 44.87 14.74
CA ASP A 135 -44.35 45.75 15.15
C ASP A 135 -44.55 46.95 14.20
N GLY A 136 -44.15 46.80 12.95
CA GLY A 136 -44.39 47.73 11.85
C GLY A 136 -45.08 47.01 10.70
N GLY A 137 -46.31 46.51 10.93
CA GLY A 137 -47.12 45.84 9.93
C GLY A 137 -47.44 46.73 8.72
N VAL A 138 -46.53 46.81 7.74
CA VAL A 138 -46.79 47.35 6.41
C VAL A 138 -47.69 46.34 5.68
N LYS A 139 -48.98 46.66 5.61
CA LYS A 139 -49.89 46.03 4.65
C LYS A 139 -49.51 46.45 3.23
N PRO A 140 -49.26 45.53 2.28
CA PRO A 140 -49.07 45.92 0.89
C PRO A 140 -50.44 46.30 0.33
N SER A 141 -50.60 47.56 -0.07
CA SER A 141 -51.75 47.99 -0.85
C SER A 141 -51.53 47.60 -2.32
N PRO A 142 -52.53 47.04 -3.02
CA PRO A 142 -52.38 46.64 -4.42
C PRO A 142 -52.38 47.90 -5.29
N GLN A 143 -51.29 48.15 -6.01
CA GLN A 143 -51.25 49.18 -7.05
C GLN A 143 -52.22 48.78 -8.17
N LYS A 144 -53.23 49.63 -8.39
CA LYS A 144 -54.01 49.67 -9.62
C LYS A 144 -53.67 50.96 -10.33
N THR A 145 -52.85 50.90 -11.37
CA THR A 145 -52.96 51.75 -12.57
C THR A 145 -52.27 51.07 -13.73
#